data_AF-A0A6P2DJH3-F1
#
_entry.id   AF-A0A6P2DJH3-F1
#
_cell.length_a   1.000
_cell.length_b   1.000
_cell.length_c   1.000
_cell.angle_alpha   90.00
_cell.angle_beta   90.00
_cell.angle_gamma   90.00
#
_symmetry.space_group_name_H-M   'P 1'
#
loop_
_entity.id
_entity.type
_entity.pdbx_description
1 polymer ?
#
loop_
_entity_poly.entity_id
_entity_poly.type
_entity_poly.pdbx_seq_one_letter_code
_entity_poly.pdbx_strand_id
1 'polypeptide(L)'
;MDVIRLSATSGPDGVLHLTVPVGTPGEFEVAVVVSPKPTVNGAKPKTPEELGWPPKFLESTFGSVQDEAFARYPQGEFEKREVLD
;
A
#
# COMPACT_ATOMS: atom_id res chain seq x y z
N MET A 1 3.90 6.45 25.13
CA MET A 1 3.07 6.36 23.92
C MET A 1 2.28 5.09 24.05
N ASP A 2 1.06 5.20 24.56
CA ASP A 2 0.21 4.03 24.81
C ASP A 2 -0.51 3.66 23.52
N VAL A 3 -0.37 2.40 23.11
CA VAL A 3 -0.98 1.90 21.87
C VAL A 3 -2.23 1.12 22.23
N ILE A 4 -3.40 1.66 21.90
CA ILE A 4 -4.67 0.96 22.03
C ILE A 4 -4.81 -0.01 20.85
N ARG A 5 -4.77 -1.31 21.13
CA ARG A 5 -4.99 -2.37 20.13
C ARG A 5 -6.42 -2.88 20.22
N LEU A 6 -7.26 -2.49 19.25
CA LEU A 6 -8.64 -2.94 19.14
C LEU A 6 -8.86 -3.62 17.79
N SER A 7 -9.60 -4.74 17.79
CA SER A 7 -10.17 -5.33 16.57
C SER A 7 -11.68 -5.15 16.61
N ALA A 8 -12.22 -4.38 15.68
CA ALA A 8 -13.65 -4.10 15.58
C ALA A 8 -14.14 -4.27 14.13
N THR A 9 -15.41 -4.62 13.97
CA THR A 9 -16.10 -4.77 12.69
C THR A 9 -17.08 -3.61 12.54
N SER A 10 -17.17 -3.03 11.35
CA SER A 10 -18.15 -1.96 11.07
C SER A 10 -19.58 -2.50 11.12
N GLY A 11 -20.51 -1.63 11.48
CA GLY A 11 -21.94 -1.93 11.43
C GLY A 11 -22.47 -2.09 10.00
N PRO A 12 -23.74 -2.51 9.84
CA PRO A 12 -24.42 -2.57 8.54
C PRO A 12 -24.52 -1.21 7.81
N ASP A 13 -24.34 -0.11 8.54
CA ASP A 13 -24.27 1.26 8.05
C ASP A 13 -22.87 1.66 7.52
N GLY A 14 -21.89 0.77 7.65
CA GLY A 14 -20.50 1.02 7.26
C GLY A 14 -19.71 1.87 8.26
N VAL A 15 -20.26 2.13 9.45
CA VAL A 15 -19.60 2.97 10.46
C VAL A 15 -18.83 2.09 11.46
N LEU A 16 -17.59 2.49 11.78
CA LEU A 16 -16.78 1.87 12.82
C LEU A 16 -16.85 2.71 14.10
N HIS A 17 -17.44 2.16 15.15
CA HIS A 17 -17.50 2.81 16.46
C HIS A 17 -16.26 2.47 17.29
N LEU A 18 -15.49 3.49 17.70
CA LEU A 18 -14.34 3.36 18.59
C LEU A 18 -14.66 4.04 19.92
N THR A 19 -14.59 3.28 21.02
CA THR A 19 -14.73 3.81 22.38
C THR A 19 -13.36 3.87 23.04
N VAL A 20 -12.89 5.08 23.33
CA VAL A 20 -11.59 5.31 23.98
C VAL A 20 -11.81 5.62 25.47
N PRO A 21 -11.47 4.70 26.40
CA PRO A 21 -11.59 4.97 27.82
C PRO A 21 -10.49 5.93 28.28
N VAL A 22 -10.86 7.14 28.69
CA VAL A 22 -9.92 8.21 29.11
C VAL A 22 -9.82 8.39 30.63
N GLY A 23 -10.64 7.67 31.41
CA GLY A 23 -10.55 7.58 32.88
C GLY A 23 -10.88 8.86 33.67
N THR A 24 -10.80 10.03 33.06
CA THR A 24 -11.13 11.33 33.68
C THR A 24 -11.82 12.25 32.68
N PRO A 25 -12.74 13.12 33.14
CA PRO A 25 -13.33 14.15 32.28
C PRO A 25 -12.28 15.19 31.85
N GLY A 26 -12.30 15.59 30.59
CA GLY A 26 -11.38 16.60 30.05
C GLY A 26 -11.44 16.69 28.54
N GLU A 27 -10.67 17.63 27.98
CA GLU A 27 -10.42 17.72 26.54
C GLU A 27 -9.21 16.85 26.17
N PHE A 28 -9.34 16.13 25.06
CA PHE A 28 -8.28 15.24 24.55
C PHE A 28 -8.11 15.46 23.05
N GLU A 29 -6.85 15.55 22.61
CA GLU A 29 -6.50 15.51 21.19
C GLU A 29 -6.36 14.05 20.75
N VAL A 30 -7.08 13.66 19.69
CA VAL A 30 -7.10 12.27 19.19
C VAL A 30 -6.85 12.27 17.68
N ALA A 31 -5.81 11.54 17.26
CA ALA A 31 -5.55 11.23 15.86
C ALA A 31 -5.87 9.76 15.58
N VAL A 32 -6.79 9.50 14.65
CA VAL A 32 -7.19 8.15 14.24
C VAL A 32 -6.74 7.90 12.81
N VAL A 33 -5.99 6.83 12.59
CA VAL A 33 -5.60 6.36 11.26
C VAL A 33 -6.29 5.01 11.01
N VAL A 34 -7.14 4.95 9.99
CA VAL A 34 -7.86 3.72 9.61
C VAL A 34 -7.25 3.17 8.32
N SER A 35 -6.76 1.93 8.39
CA SER A 35 -6.27 1.19 7.23
C SER A 35 -7.10 -0.08 7.06
N PRO A 36 -7.49 -0.46 5.83
CA PRO A 36 -8.16 -1.73 5.58
C PRO A 36 -7.31 -2.89 6.10
N LYS A 37 -7.92 -3.84 6.81
CA LYS A 37 -7.24 -5.11 7.09
C LYS A 37 -7.11 -5.87 5.76
N PRO A 38 -5.97 -6.52 5.50
CA PRO A 38 -5.87 -7.46 4.39
C PRO A 38 -6.95 -8.53 4.57
N THR A 39 -7.96 -8.50 3.71
CA THR A 39 -9.06 -9.46 3.69
C THR A 39 -8.52 -10.86 3.40
N VAL A 40 -8.95 -11.86 4.17
CA VAL A 40 -8.61 -13.28 3.96
C VAL A 40 -9.09 -13.80 2.57
N ASN A 41 -9.97 -13.07 1.89
CA ASN A 41 -10.47 -13.39 0.54
C ASN A 41 -9.84 -12.57 -0.60
N GLY A 42 -8.81 -11.75 -0.34
CA GLY A 42 -7.97 -11.15 -1.36
C GLY A 42 -6.55 -11.57 -1.06
N ALA A 43 -5.99 -12.48 -1.86
CA ALA A 43 -4.70 -13.11 -1.63
C ALA A 43 -3.68 -12.14 -1.02
N LYS A 44 -3.01 -12.56 0.05
CA LYS A 44 -1.84 -11.86 0.60
C LYS A 44 -1.00 -11.40 -0.60
N PRO A 45 -0.68 -10.09 -0.73
CA PRO A 45 0.17 -9.64 -1.81
C PRO A 45 1.43 -10.49 -1.75
N LYS A 46 1.65 -11.24 -2.83
CA LYS A 46 2.79 -12.15 -2.91
C LYS A 46 4.05 -11.32 -2.75
N THR A 47 4.99 -11.78 -1.94
CA THR A 47 6.31 -11.17 -1.92
C THR A 47 6.96 -11.32 -3.31
N PRO A 48 7.94 -10.50 -3.67
CA PRO A 48 8.70 -10.68 -4.90
C PRO A 48 9.25 -12.10 -5.04
N GLU A 49 9.71 -12.72 -3.95
CA GLU A 49 10.18 -14.12 -3.96
C GLU A 49 9.06 -15.11 -4.25
N GLU A 50 7.86 -14.89 -3.72
CA GLU A 50 6.65 -15.68 -4.05
C GLU A 50 6.19 -15.48 -5.51
N LEU A 51 6.71 -14.46 -6.19
CA LEU A 51 6.52 -14.19 -7.62
C LEU A 51 7.70 -14.68 -8.49
N GLY A 52 8.71 -15.34 -7.89
CA GLY A 52 9.85 -15.93 -8.60
C GLY A 52 11.08 -15.04 -8.72
N TRP A 53 11.11 -13.87 -8.07
CA TRP A 53 12.30 -13.04 -8.03
C TRP A 53 13.35 -13.63 -7.09
N PRO A 54 14.66 -13.50 -7.41
CA PRO A 54 15.71 -13.84 -6.46
C PRO A 54 15.58 -13.01 -5.16
N PRO A 55 16.01 -13.55 -4.00
CA PRO A 55 15.98 -12.81 -2.75
C PRO A 55 16.68 -11.45 -2.87
N LYS A 56 16.04 -10.39 -2.38
CA LYS A 56 16.54 -9.00 -2.41
C LYS A 56 16.75 -8.41 -3.82
N PHE A 57 16.17 -9.01 -4.86
CA PHE A 57 16.39 -8.52 -6.23
C PHE A 57 15.94 -7.07 -6.39
N LEU A 58 14.72 -6.73 -5.96
CA LEU A 58 14.19 -5.37 -6.14
C LEU A 58 14.99 -4.33 -5.33
N GLU A 59 15.38 -4.67 -4.11
CA GLU A 59 16.19 -3.83 -3.24
C GLU A 59 17.60 -3.58 -3.80
N SER A 60 18.14 -4.53 -4.56
CA SER A 60 19.47 -4.41 -5.18
C SER A 60 19.45 -3.80 -6.59
N THR A 61 18.31 -3.81 -7.29
CA THR A 61 18.20 -3.27 -8.66
C THR A 61 17.50 -1.93 -8.74
N PHE A 62 16.61 -1.59 -7.80
CA PHE A 62 15.97 -0.29 -7.79
C PHE A 62 17.02 0.82 -7.62
N GLY A 63 17.12 1.71 -8.60
CA GLY A 63 18.10 2.79 -8.59
C GLY A 63 19.55 2.34 -8.76
N SER A 64 19.79 1.12 -9.26
CA SER A 64 21.16 0.61 -9.51
C SER A 64 21.90 1.36 -10.61
N VAL A 65 21.15 2.00 -11.53
CA VAL A 65 21.71 2.91 -12.53
C VAL A 65 21.66 4.33 -11.99
N GLN A 66 22.83 4.84 -11.60
CA GLN A 66 23.01 6.20 -11.08
C GLN A 66 23.66 7.13 -12.12
N ASP A 67 23.87 6.64 -13.34
CA ASP A 67 24.45 7.42 -14.43
C ASP A 67 23.46 8.52 -14.86
N GLU A 68 23.85 9.78 -14.73
CA GLU A 68 23.03 10.92 -15.16
C GLU A 68 22.81 10.95 -16.67
N ALA A 69 23.69 10.31 -17.45
CA ALA A 69 23.50 10.13 -18.88
C ALA A 69 22.44 9.06 -19.21
N PHE A 70 22.04 8.24 -18.23
CA PHE A 70 20.96 7.27 -18.37
C PHE A 70 19.60 7.99 -18.30
N ALA A 71 19.29 8.72 -19.37
CA ALA A 71 18.06 9.46 -19.53
C ALA A 71 17.13 8.76 -20.53
N ARG A 72 15.82 8.92 -20.30
CA ARG A 72 14.82 8.51 -21.29
C ARG A 72 14.77 9.55 -22.40
N TYR A 73 15.21 9.18 -23.59
CA TYR A 73 15.07 10.00 -24.80
C TYR A 73 13.61 10.09 -25.28
N PRO A 74 13.27 11.12 -26.09
CA PRO A 74 11.96 11.24 -26.72
C PRO A 74 11.56 9.92 -27.39
N GLN A 75 10.41 9.39 -27.00
CA GLN A 75 9.80 8.25 -27.67
C GLN A 75 9.10 8.83 -28.91
N GLY A 76 9.52 8.40 -30.10
CA GLY A 76 8.93 8.85 -31.35
C GLY A 76 7.47 8.41 -31.50
N GLU A 77 6.93 8.62 -32.70
CA GLU A 77 5.57 8.18 -33.04
C GLU A 77 5.43 6.66 -32.96
N PHE A 78 4.24 6.19 -32.58
CA PHE A 78 3.93 4.77 -32.61
C PHE A 78 4.02 4.20 -34.04
N GLU A 79 4.39 2.93 -34.13
CA GLU A 79 4.31 2.20 -35.38
C GLU A 79 2.86 2.14 -35.88
N LYS A 80 2.67 2.40 -37.18
CA LYS A 80 1.39 2.15 -37.85
C LYS A 80 1.23 0.64 -38.00
N ARG A 81 0.35 0.05 -37.20
CA ARG A 81 -0.02 -1.36 -37.32
C ARG A 81 -1.09 -1.56 -38.39
N GLU A 82 -1.14 -2.76 -38.94
CA GLU A 82 -2.21 -3.17 -39.85
C GLU A 82 -3.57 -3.13 -39.12
N VAL A 83 -4.63 -2.86 -39.87
CA VAL A 83 -5.99 -2.94 -39.35
C VAL A 83 -6.33 -4.42 -39.20
N LEU A 84 -6.89 -4.79 -38.05
CA LEU A 84 -7.40 -6.15 -37.85
C LEU A 84 -8.69 -6.30 -38.67
N ASP A 85 -8.73 -7.28 -39.57
CA ASP A 85 -9.93 -7.70 -40.31
C ASP A 85 -11.02 -8.32 -39.39
#